data_AF-A0A1G1M380-F1
#
_entry.id   AF-A0A1G1M380-F1
#
_cell.length_a   1.000
_cell.length_b   1.000
_cell.length_c   1.000
_cell.angle_alpha   90.00
_cell.angle_beta   90.00
_cell.angle_gamma   90.00
#
_symmetry.space_group_name_H-M   'P 1'
#
loop_
_entity.id
_entity.type
_entity.pdbx_description
1 polymer ?
#
loop_
_entity_poly.entity_id
_entity_poly.type
_entity_poly.pdbx_seq_one_letter_code
_entity_poly.pdbx_strand_id
1 'polypeptide(L)'
;MKYKKLSDLQKDIETLDGKWELSPEHEVSCRERGLDKEATIKGSLVAAEPDALVVSVTVQEELDSNPQWIGTASARAGRSRPIRRTVTGLVKLSGRWELDEKNRIAFSVKRGLGKYDTLTFQGAWEVNDNHEVVYSFESKQVLEGRGKKRRRVTRVSQELVFKGEWDISEKNCLTYLIGVDNDSAFRFRGTFETQSILAKEGEIRYQAGIEYKTSRGAKRRLKQTIVLFGKWKLSDDLALSLELECANGKRSEIRVGTEFNLKKLQERLPLLPDEVTVNLTSTEGDPLGVELVLTKDLFDGNAQTFVRFRESLKETAVEAGVKIPW
;
A
#
# COMPACT_ATOMS: atom_id res chain seq x y z
N MET A 1 21.60 -23.02 13.66
CA MET A 1 20.28 -22.70 13.09
C MET A 1 19.32 -23.79 13.52
N LYS A 2 18.14 -23.43 14.04
CA LYS A 2 17.08 -24.39 14.42
C LYS A 2 16.52 -25.13 13.19
N TYR A 3 16.41 -24.41 12.07
CA TYR A 3 15.92 -24.93 10.80
C TYR A 3 17.06 -25.54 9.97
N LYS A 4 17.00 -26.86 9.77
CA LYS A 4 17.93 -27.59 8.88
C LYS A 4 17.44 -27.66 7.45
N LYS A 5 16.13 -27.53 7.22
CA LYS A 5 15.49 -27.55 5.90
C LYS A 5 14.61 -26.33 5.72
N LEU A 6 14.52 -25.84 4.48
CA LEU A 6 13.62 -24.74 4.14
C LEU A 6 12.14 -25.11 4.37
N SER A 7 11.78 -26.38 4.14
CA SER A 7 10.42 -26.89 4.38
C SER A 7 10.00 -26.76 5.84
N ASP A 8 10.95 -26.93 6.78
CA ASP A 8 10.66 -26.84 8.21
C ASP A 8 10.42 -25.38 8.58
N LEU A 9 11.20 -24.47 8.01
CA LEU A 9 10.99 -23.03 8.17
C LEU A 9 9.62 -22.60 7.61
N GLN A 10 9.25 -23.05 6.41
CA GLN A 10 7.97 -22.70 5.80
C GLN A 10 6.76 -23.17 6.63
N LYS A 11 6.86 -24.33 7.27
CA LYS A 11 5.80 -24.85 8.15
C LYS A 11 5.68 -24.07 9.45
N ASP A 12 6.82 -23.68 10.02
CA ASP A 12 6.84 -23.08 11.35
C ASP A 12 6.71 -21.54 11.32
N ILE A 13 6.86 -20.90 10.16
CA ILE A 13 6.96 -19.44 10.04
C ILE A 13 5.79 -18.70 10.68
N GLU A 14 4.58 -19.23 10.54
CA GLU A 14 3.35 -18.64 11.08
C GLU A 14 3.28 -18.73 12.61
N THR A 15 3.96 -19.73 13.18
CA THR A 15 4.01 -19.99 14.63
C THR A 15 5.29 -19.48 15.29
N LEU A 16 6.19 -18.87 14.51
CA LEU A 16 7.50 -18.46 14.97
C LEU A 16 7.39 -17.30 15.97
N ASP A 17 7.68 -17.57 17.24
CA ASP A 17 7.73 -16.56 18.28
C ASP A 17 9.10 -15.86 18.31
N GLY A 18 9.30 -14.96 17.34
CA GLY A 18 10.50 -14.14 17.23
C GLY A 18 10.17 -12.67 17.05
N LYS A 19 11.19 -11.82 17.20
CA LYS A 19 11.10 -10.40 16.88
C LYS A 19 11.48 -10.20 15.42
N TRP A 20 10.53 -9.70 14.63
CA TRP A 20 10.73 -9.33 13.24
C TRP A 20 11.25 -7.90 13.10
N GLU A 21 12.26 -7.71 12.26
CA GLU A 21 12.88 -6.41 11.98
C GLU A 21 13.20 -6.28 10.49
N LEU A 22 12.93 -5.09 9.92
CA LEU A 22 13.28 -4.73 8.54
C LEU A 22 14.52 -3.83 8.58
N SER A 23 15.60 -4.25 7.93
CA SER A 23 16.83 -3.47 7.86
C SER A 23 16.70 -2.29 6.87
N PRO A 24 17.61 -1.30 6.92
CA PRO A 24 17.68 -0.24 5.91
C PRO A 24 18.00 -0.74 4.49
N GLU A 25 18.56 -1.94 4.36
CA GLU A 25 18.80 -2.64 3.09
C GLU A 25 17.65 -3.56 2.67
N HIS A 26 16.49 -3.41 3.30
CA HIS A 26 15.28 -4.16 2.98
C HIS A 26 15.45 -5.67 3.16
N GLU A 27 16.29 -6.04 4.12
CA GLU A 27 16.43 -7.42 4.57
C GLU A 27 15.50 -7.62 5.77
N VAL A 28 14.55 -8.54 5.63
CA VAL A 28 13.70 -8.97 6.73
C VAL A 28 14.47 -9.96 7.57
N SER A 29 14.52 -9.72 8.87
CA SER A 29 15.13 -10.63 9.82
C SER A 29 14.19 -10.99 10.95
N CYS A 30 14.28 -12.23 11.42
CA CYS A 30 13.59 -12.68 12.62
C CYS A 30 14.62 -13.15 13.65
N ARG A 31 14.52 -12.64 14.87
CA ARG A 31 15.30 -13.07 16.04
C ARG A 31 14.40 -13.86 16.98
N GLU A 32 14.54 -15.18 16.99
CA GLU A 32 13.84 -16.05 17.94
C GLU A 32 14.37 -15.83 19.36
N ARG A 33 13.49 -15.70 20.36
CA ARG A 33 13.89 -15.59 21.77
C ARG A 33 13.93 -16.99 22.40
N GLY A 34 15.13 -17.49 22.66
CA GLY A 34 15.35 -18.77 23.35
C GLY A 34 16.63 -18.76 24.18
N LEU A 35 16.70 -19.64 25.18
CA LEU A 35 17.73 -19.63 26.23
C LEU A 35 19.17 -19.84 25.73
N ASP A 36 19.40 -20.47 24.57
CA ASP A 36 20.75 -20.92 24.20
C ASP A 36 21.19 -20.77 22.72
N LYS A 37 20.42 -20.11 21.84
CA LYS A 37 20.89 -19.73 20.49
C LYS A 37 19.99 -18.71 19.82
N GLU A 38 20.59 -17.60 19.39
CA GLU A 38 19.96 -16.64 18.48
C GLU A 38 19.95 -17.25 17.06
N ALA A 39 18.78 -17.63 16.55
CA ALA A 39 18.61 -17.93 15.14
C ALA A 39 18.17 -16.64 14.43
N THR A 40 18.97 -16.18 13.47
CA THR A 40 18.60 -15.08 12.58
C THR A 40 18.19 -15.66 11.22
N ILE A 41 16.91 -15.58 10.90
CA ILE A 41 16.44 -15.78 9.52
C ILE A 41 16.64 -14.47 8.78
N LYS A 42 17.10 -14.54 7.53
CA LYS A 42 17.37 -13.38 6.68
C LYS A 42 16.72 -13.62 5.33
N GLY A 43 15.88 -12.68 4.90
CA GLY A 43 15.21 -12.76 3.62
C GLY A 43 15.17 -11.42 2.90
N SER A 44 15.18 -11.47 1.58
CA SER A 44 14.99 -10.29 0.73
C SER A 44 13.52 -10.14 0.35
N LEU A 45 13.01 -8.91 0.28
CA LEU A 45 11.65 -8.65 -0.19
C LEU A 45 11.48 -9.10 -1.64
N VAL A 46 10.34 -9.71 -1.96
CA VAL A 46 10.01 -10.19 -3.31
C VAL A 46 8.71 -9.57 -3.81
N ALA A 47 7.65 -9.63 -3.01
CA ALA A 47 6.34 -9.15 -3.39
C ALA A 47 5.51 -8.74 -2.16
N ALA A 48 4.50 -7.90 -2.42
CA ALA A 48 3.46 -7.56 -1.46
C ALA A 48 2.14 -8.18 -1.95
N GLU A 49 1.54 -9.01 -1.11
CA GLU A 49 0.19 -9.54 -1.29
C GLU A 49 -0.75 -8.87 -0.27
N PRO A 50 -2.07 -8.85 -0.52
CA PRO A 50 -3.02 -8.16 0.36
C PRO A 50 -2.92 -8.47 1.86
N ASP A 51 -2.62 -9.71 2.24
CA ASP A 51 -2.51 -10.18 3.63
C ASP A 51 -1.12 -10.75 3.96
N ALA A 52 -0.15 -10.60 3.05
CA ALA A 52 1.16 -11.20 3.21
C ALA A 52 2.31 -10.36 2.63
N LEU A 53 3.45 -10.44 3.30
CA LEU A 53 4.74 -10.01 2.77
C LEU A 53 5.52 -11.25 2.30
N VAL A 54 5.85 -11.29 1.01
CA VAL A 54 6.60 -12.41 0.41
C VAL A 54 8.09 -12.10 0.43
N VAL A 55 8.86 -12.99 1.06
CA VAL A 55 10.31 -12.87 1.20
C VAL A 55 11.03 -14.09 0.62
N SER A 56 12.19 -13.87 -0.01
CA SER A 56 13.09 -14.92 -0.46
C SER A 56 14.11 -15.22 0.64
N VAL A 57 14.08 -16.43 1.19
CA VAL A 57 14.97 -16.87 2.26
C VAL A 57 15.94 -17.90 1.71
N THR A 58 17.21 -17.78 2.10
CA THR A 58 18.26 -18.74 1.74
C THR A 58 18.73 -19.49 2.98
N VAL A 59 18.60 -20.82 2.96
CA VAL A 59 18.98 -21.72 4.05
C VAL A 59 20.13 -22.62 3.59
N GLN A 60 21.14 -22.82 4.45
CA GLN A 60 22.15 -23.85 4.23
C GLN A 60 21.66 -25.17 4.84
N GLU A 61 21.27 -26.10 3.99
CA GLU A 61 20.83 -27.43 4.40
C GLU A 61 22.03 -28.38 4.46
N GLU A 62 22.11 -29.13 5.55
CA GLU A 62 23.06 -30.22 5.71
C GLU A 62 22.39 -31.49 5.18
N LEU A 63 22.93 -32.06 4.11
CA LEU A 63 22.46 -33.35 3.61
C LEU A 63 23.00 -34.41 4.57
N ASP A 64 22.10 -35.11 5.25
CA ASP A 64 22.45 -36.32 5.97
C ASP A 64 23.13 -37.24 4.96
N SER A 65 24.43 -37.43 5.11
CA SER A 65 25.19 -38.39 4.33
C SER A 65 24.75 -39.78 4.78
N ASN A 66 23.56 -40.21 4.38
CA ASN A 66 23.04 -41.53 4.69
C ASN A 66 23.94 -42.53 3.97
N PRO A 67 24.83 -43.26 4.66
CA PRO A 67 25.77 -44.18 4.02
C PRO A 67 25.07 -45.53 3.80
N GLN A 68 23.83 -45.47 3.32
CA GLN A 68 22.99 -46.66 3.16
C GLN A 68 23.10 -47.16 1.73
N TRP A 69 24.31 -47.32 1.21
CA TRP A 69 24.60 -48.21 0.07
C TRP A 69 26.00 -48.82 0.19
N ILE A 70 25.97 -50.06 0.68
CA ILE A 70 26.68 -51.29 0.26
C ILE A 70 28.21 -51.35 0.38
N GLY A 71 28.61 -52.06 1.43
CA GLY A 71 29.65 -53.09 1.46
C GLY A 71 30.77 -53.02 0.44
N THR A 72 31.97 -52.62 0.88
CA THR A 72 33.08 -53.56 1.10
C THR A 72 34.28 -52.83 1.71
N ALA A 73 34.94 -53.53 2.62
CA ALA A 73 36.10 -53.19 3.42
C ALA A 73 37.09 -52.17 2.81
N SER A 74 36.97 -50.90 3.19
CA SER A 74 38.11 -49.96 3.23
C SER A 74 37.80 -48.84 4.23
N ALA A 75 37.77 -49.21 5.51
CA ALA A 75 37.67 -48.29 6.63
C ALA A 75 39.00 -47.54 6.83
N ARG A 76 39.32 -46.59 5.95
CA ARG A 76 40.24 -45.50 6.30
C ARG A 76 39.39 -44.33 6.79
N ALA A 77 39.53 -44.05 8.08
CA ALA A 77 38.80 -43.05 8.87
C ALA A 77 39.05 -41.59 8.41
N GLY A 78 38.71 -41.27 7.16
CA GLY A 78 38.58 -39.90 6.71
C GLY A 78 37.26 -39.34 7.25
N ARG A 79 37.33 -38.32 8.11
CA ARG A 79 36.15 -37.56 8.54
C ARG A 79 35.46 -37.00 7.30
N SER A 80 34.40 -37.65 6.84
CA SER A 80 33.57 -37.16 5.75
C SER A 80 33.00 -35.81 6.19
N ARG A 81 33.38 -34.73 5.48
CA ARG A 81 32.80 -33.42 5.75
C ARG A 81 31.33 -33.46 5.30
N PRO A 82 30.39 -32.98 6.12
CA PRO A 82 29.00 -32.94 5.73
C PRO A 82 28.82 -32.13 4.45
N ILE A 83 28.06 -32.68 3.51
CA ILE A 83 27.72 -32.00 2.26
C ILE A 83 26.67 -30.94 2.59
N ARG A 84 27.00 -29.67 2.37
CA ARG A 84 26.07 -28.55 2.54
C ARG A 84 25.55 -28.11 1.19
N ARG A 85 24.23 -27.98 1.06
CA ARG A 85 23.59 -27.35 -0.11
C ARG A 85 22.92 -26.05 0.32
N THR A 86 22.96 -25.05 -0.54
CA THR A 86 22.24 -23.80 -0.34
C THR A 86 20.90 -23.92 -1.06
N VAL A 87 19.80 -23.75 -0.32
CA VAL A 87 18.45 -23.76 -0.88
C VAL A 87 17.83 -22.39 -0.67
N THR A 88 17.34 -21.81 -1.75
CA THR A 88 16.61 -20.54 -1.72
C THR A 88 15.15 -20.83 -2.04
N GLY A 89 14.22 -20.23 -1.29
CA GLY A 89 12.82 -20.28 -1.64
C GLY A 89 12.01 -19.19 -0.97
N LEU A 90 10.72 -19.16 -1.32
CA LEU A 90 9.80 -18.11 -0.90
C LEU A 90 9.13 -18.49 0.42
N VAL A 91 8.97 -17.50 1.28
CA VAL A 91 8.26 -17.58 2.55
C VAL A 91 7.26 -16.44 2.58
N LYS A 92 6.02 -16.72 2.99
CA LYS A 92 4.97 -15.72 3.16
C LYS A 92 4.85 -15.38 4.64
N LEU A 93 4.93 -14.10 4.97
CA LEU A 93 4.69 -13.59 6.31
C LEU A 93 3.28 -13.02 6.35
N SER A 94 2.36 -13.67 7.05
CA SER A 94 0.99 -13.18 7.19
C SER A 94 0.93 -11.92 8.07
N GLY A 95 0.05 -11.00 7.73
CA GLY A 95 -0.07 -9.72 8.43
C GLY A 95 -1.03 -8.78 7.75
N ARG A 96 -0.87 -7.48 8.04
CA ARG A 96 -1.66 -6.42 7.40
C ARG A 96 -0.78 -5.27 6.97
N TRP A 97 -1.15 -4.65 5.86
CA TRP A 97 -0.53 -3.44 5.35
C TRP A 97 -1.26 -2.21 5.88
N GLU A 98 -0.51 -1.23 6.35
CA GLU A 98 -1.04 0.03 6.85
C GLU A 98 -0.06 1.18 6.57
N LEU A 99 -0.55 2.42 6.66
CA LEU A 99 0.32 3.57 6.76
C LEU A 99 0.48 3.96 8.23
N ASP A 100 1.70 4.29 8.63
CA ASP A 100 1.94 4.87 9.95
C ASP A 100 1.53 6.35 10.01
N GLU A 101 1.68 6.98 11.18
CA GLU A 101 1.33 8.39 11.40
C GLU A 101 2.08 9.39 10.50
N LYS A 102 3.13 8.95 9.81
CA LYS A 102 3.99 9.74 8.94
C LYS A 102 3.80 9.40 7.46
N ASN A 103 2.71 8.69 7.14
CA ASN A 103 2.41 8.15 5.82
C ASN A 103 3.54 7.24 5.27
N ARG A 104 4.23 6.49 6.13
CA ARG A 104 5.17 5.45 5.68
C ARG A 104 4.46 4.11 5.59
N ILE A 105 4.78 3.33 4.57
CA ILE A 105 4.30 1.96 4.44
C ILE A 105 4.82 1.14 5.62
N ALA A 106 3.92 0.45 6.29
CA ALA A 106 4.19 -0.46 7.37
C ALA A 106 3.48 -1.79 7.13
N PHE A 107 4.13 -2.87 7.55
CA PHE A 107 3.53 -4.21 7.55
C PHE A 107 3.53 -4.75 8.97
N SER A 108 2.34 -4.98 9.52
CA SER A 108 2.15 -5.55 10.85
C SER A 108 2.10 -7.08 10.73
N VAL A 109 3.25 -7.71 10.93
CA VAL A 109 3.45 -9.17 10.87
C VAL A 109 2.73 -9.82 12.04
N LYS A 110 1.83 -10.76 11.74
CA LYS A 110 1.12 -11.53 12.76
C LYS A 110 2.07 -12.51 13.43
N ARG A 111 2.03 -12.55 14.76
CA ARG A 111 2.77 -13.52 15.60
C ARG A 111 1.80 -14.47 16.30
N GLY A 112 2.37 -15.49 16.93
CA GLY A 112 1.65 -16.30 17.91
C GLY A 112 1.00 -15.43 19.01
N LEU A 113 -0.12 -15.92 19.55
CA LEU A 113 -0.89 -15.29 20.63
C LEU A 113 -1.45 -13.89 20.30
N GLY A 114 -1.70 -13.60 19.01
CA GLY A 114 -2.35 -12.35 18.58
C GLY A 114 -1.49 -11.10 18.71
N LYS A 115 -0.18 -11.26 18.89
CA LYS A 115 0.79 -10.15 18.89
C LYS A 115 1.17 -9.79 17.45
N TYR A 116 1.65 -8.56 17.27
CA TYR A 116 2.14 -8.09 15.98
C TYR A 116 3.51 -7.43 16.15
N ASP A 117 4.38 -7.63 15.16
CA ASP A 117 5.59 -6.82 14.99
C ASP A 117 5.42 -5.94 13.74
N THR A 118 5.82 -4.68 13.82
CA THR A 118 5.67 -3.74 12.71
C THR A 118 6.98 -3.58 11.93
N LEU A 119 6.94 -3.90 10.65
CA LEU A 119 8.02 -3.66 9.69
C LEU A 119 7.77 -2.33 8.97
N THR A 120 8.49 -1.28 9.34
CA THR A 120 8.34 0.05 8.72
C THR A 120 9.33 0.26 7.58
N PHE A 121 8.79 0.46 6.38
CA PHE A 121 9.55 0.72 5.17
C PHE A 121 10.05 2.17 5.17
N GLN A 122 11.36 2.37 4.99
CA GLN A 122 12.01 3.69 5.18
C GLN A 122 12.08 4.55 3.91
N GLY A 123 11.61 4.01 2.79
CA GLY A 123 11.65 4.66 1.48
C GLY A 123 10.43 5.53 1.23
N ALA A 124 10.46 6.27 0.12
CA ALA A 124 9.27 6.93 -0.39
C ALA A 124 8.43 5.92 -1.19
N TRP A 125 7.15 6.23 -1.35
CA TRP A 125 6.25 5.57 -2.29
C TRP A 125 5.66 6.63 -3.20
N GLU A 126 5.18 6.20 -4.35
CA GLU A 126 4.48 7.03 -5.33
C GLU A 126 3.24 6.31 -5.85
N VAL A 127 2.41 7.02 -6.62
CA VAL A 127 1.27 6.44 -7.33
C VAL A 127 1.61 6.45 -8.81
N ASN A 128 1.61 5.29 -9.45
CA ASN A 128 1.94 5.16 -10.87
C ASN A 128 0.73 5.54 -11.77
N ASP A 129 0.93 5.47 -13.08
CA ASP A 129 -0.11 5.79 -14.08
C ASP A 129 -1.30 4.83 -14.06
N ASN A 130 -1.17 3.64 -13.45
CA ASN A 130 -2.27 2.69 -13.27
C ASN A 130 -3.03 2.90 -11.94
N HIS A 131 -2.75 4.00 -11.24
CA HIS A 131 -3.28 4.29 -9.92
C HIS A 131 -2.91 3.23 -8.87
N GLU A 132 -1.75 2.60 -9.00
CA GLU A 132 -1.21 1.66 -8.02
C GLU A 132 -0.18 2.35 -7.13
N VAL A 133 -0.14 1.98 -5.86
CA VAL A 133 0.90 2.46 -4.95
C VAL A 133 2.17 1.65 -5.21
N VAL A 134 3.27 2.35 -5.52
CA VAL A 134 4.57 1.75 -5.82
C VAL A 134 5.59 2.17 -4.79
N TYR A 135 6.28 1.19 -4.21
CA TYR A 135 7.36 1.39 -3.27
C TYR A 135 8.69 0.95 -3.87
N SER A 136 9.54 1.92 -4.22
CA SER A 136 10.85 1.66 -4.83
C SER A 136 11.97 1.64 -3.78
N PHE A 137 12.88 0.67 -3.87
CA PHE A 137 13.99 0.51 -2.96
C PHE A 137 15.25 -0.08 -3.61
N GLU A 138 16.41 0.17 -2.98
CA GLU A 138 17.69 -0.42 -3.40
C GLU A 138 18.07 -1.58 -2.48
N SER A 139 18.28 -2.77 -3.04
CA SER A 139 18.84 -3.90 -2.31
C SER A 139 20.29 -4.18 -2.72
N LYS A 140 21.09 -4.74 -1.80
CA LYS A 140 22.47 -5.15 -2.07
C LYS A 140 22.50 -6.61 -2.50
N GLN A 141 22.89 -6.86 -3.74
CA GLN A 141 23.13 -8.21 -4.24
C GLN A 141 24.63 -8.52 -4.21
N VAL A 142 25.01 -9.58 -3.50
CA VAL A 142 26.39 -10.09 -3.50
C VAL A 142 26.54 -11.05 -4.67
N LEU A 143 27.32 -10.66 -5.68
CA LEU A 143 27.68 -11.53 -6.78
C LEU A 143 28.93 -12.32 -6.38
N GLU A 144 28.77 -13.63 -6.16
CA GLU A 144 29.91 -14.53 -6.00
C GLU A 144 30.55 -14.80 -7.37
N GLY A 145 31.74 -14.24 -7.58
CA GLY A 145 32.51 -14.51 -8.79
C GLY A 145 32.99 -15.97 -8.83
N ARG A 146 33.04 -16.59 -10.02
CA ARG A 146 33.69 -17.89 -10.18
C ARG A 146 35.21 -17.76 -9.92
N GLY A 147 35.72 -18.47 -8.90
CA GLY A 147 37.15 -18.58 -8.58
C GLY A 147 37.64 -17.63 -7.46
N LYS A 148 38.96 -17.37 -7.40
CA LYS A 148 39.60 -16.47 -6.40
C LYS A 148 39.25 -14.97 -6.58
N LYS A 149 38.32 -14.62 -7.48
CA LYS A 149 37.94 -13.22 -7.74
C LYS A 149 37.04 -12.69 -6.62
N ARG A 150 37.33 -11.46 -6.17
CA ARG A 150 36.68 -10.77 -5.05
C ARG A 150 35.15 -10.76 -5.18
N ARG A 151 34.45 -10.93 -4.04
CA ARG A 151 33.00 -10.67 -3.93
C ARG A 151 32.71 -9.24 -4.35
N ARG A 152 31.80 -9.05 -5.33
CA ARG A 152 31.32 -7.73 -5.76
C ARG A 152 29.93 -7.52 -5.20
N VAL A 153 29.71 -6.37 -4.57
CA VAL A 153 28.38 -5.95 -4.11
C VAL A 153 27.83 -4.99 -5.15
N THR A 154 26.69 -5.34 -5.75
CA THR A 154 25.95 -4.50 -6.69
C THR A 154 24.67 -4.04 -6.03
N ARG A 155 24.24 -2.80 -6.30
CA ARG A 155 22.91 -2.33 -5.89
C ARG A 155 21.91 -2.61 -6.99
N VAL A 156 20.77 -3.16 -6.63
CA VAL A 156 19.69 -3.48 -7.56
C VAL A 156 18.46 -2.68 -7.11
N SER A 157 17.87 -1.93 -8.04
CA SER A 157 16.60 -1.26 -7.80
C SER A 157 15.47 -2.29 -7.90
N GLN A 158 14.60 -2.30 -6.92
CA GLN A 158 13.44 -3.19 -6.83
C GLN A 158 12.20 -2.39 -6.45
N GLU A 159 11.03 -2.91 -6.77
CA GLU A 159 9.75 -2.27 -6.51
C GLU A 159 8.79 -3.26 -5.87
N LEU A 160 8.00 -2.78 -4.90
CA LEU A 160 6.78 -3.45 -4.48
C LEU A 160 5.60 -2.67 -5.05
N VAL A 161 4.79 -3.35 -5.86
CA VAL A 161 3.56 -2.77 -6.42
C VAL A 161 2.39 -3.32 -5.64
N PHE A 162 1.62 -2.42 -5.03
CA PHE A 162 0.42 -2.76 -4.28
C PHE A 162 -0.78 -2.63 -5.21
N LYS A 163 -1.54 -3.71 -5.36
CA LYS A 163 -2.77 -3.74 -6.15
C LYS A 163 -3.97 -3.55 -5.24
N GLY A 164 -4.85 -2.64 -5.62
CA GLY A 164 -5.94 -2.20 -4.76
C GLY A 164 -6.87 -1.21 -5.45
N GLU A 165 -7.79 -0.67 -4.68
CA GLU A 165 -8.84 0.26 -5.10
C GLU A 165 -8.78 1.53 -4.27
N TRP A 166 -9.04 2.67 -4.90
CA TRP A 166 -9.13 3.94 -4.20
C TRP A 166 -10.54 4.16 -3.68
N ASP A 167 -10.63 4.72 -2.47
CA ASP A 167 -11.88 5.08 -1.80
C ASP A 167 -11.71 6.39 -1.01
N ILE A 168 -12.81 7.07 -0.74
CA ILE A 168 -12.90 8.24 0.12
C ILE A 168 -13.87 7.91 1.25
N SER A 169 -13.37 7.15 2.23
CA SER A 169 -14.17 6.62 3.33
C SER A 169 -14.35 7.62 4.48
N GLU A 170 -13.36 8.48 4.73
CA GLU A 170 -13.34 9.39 5.89
C GLU A 170 -13.05 10.84 5.45
N LYS A 171 -13.47 11.80 6.29
CA LYS A 171 -13.23 13.23 6.06
C LYS A 171 -11.74 13.52 5.87
N ASN A 172 -11.39 14.14 4.74
CA ASN A 172 -10.02 14.49 4.35
C ASN A 172 -9.06 13.28 4.29
N CYS A 173 -9.55 12.05 4.18
CA CYS A 173 -8.71 10.86 4.04
C CYS A 173 -8.96 10.21 2.69
N LEU A 174 -7.89 10.04 1.92
CA LEU A 174 -7.91 9.18 0.75
C LEU A 174 -7.45 7.79 1.21
N THR A 175 -8.21 6.75 0.91
CA THR A 175 -7.91 5.37 1.31
C THR A 175 -7.60 4.53 0.08
N TYR A 176 -6.54 3.72 0.15
CA TYR A 176 -6.25 2.69 -0.85
C TYR A 176 -6.43 1.31 -0.22
N LEU A 177 -7.50 0.62 -0.61
CA LEU A 177 -7.89 -0.70 -0.12
C LEU A 177 -7.08 -1.77 -0.84
N ILE A 178 -6.37 -2.62 -0.10
CA ILE A 178 -5.47 -3.63 -0.67
C ILE A 178 -6.15 -5.00 -0.55
N GLY A 179 -6.80 -5.43 -1.63
CA GLY A 179 -7.65 -6.62 -1.65
C GLY A 179 -9.06 -6.34 -1.11
N VAL A 180 -10.00 -7.24 -1.42
CA VAL A 180 -11.44 -7.04 -1.15
C VAL A 180 -11.84 -7.43 0.27
N ASP A 181 -11.17 -8.43 0.85
CA ASP A 181 -11.61 -9.07 2.11
C ASP A 181 -10.67 -8.80 3.30
N ASN A 182 -9.69 -7.90 3.13
CA ASN A 182 -8.61 -7.73 4.09
C ASN A 182 -8.65 -6.36 4.77
N ASP A 183 -8.30 -6.33 6.05
CA ASP A 183 -8.09 -5.10 6.85
C ASP A 183 -6.87 -4.28 6.38
N SER A 184 -6.24 -4.66 5.27
CA SER A 184 -5.07 -3.99 4.70
C SER A 184 -5.49 -2.78 3.87
N ALA A 185 -5.12 -1.60 4.33
CA ALA A 185 -5.42 -0.35 3.64
C ALA A 185 -4.37 0.71 3.91
N PHE A 186 -4.08 1.54 2.90
CA PHE A 186 -3.30 2.75 3.08
C PHE A 186 -4.22 3.95 3.24
N ARG A 187 -4.35 4.43 4.48
CA ARG A 187 -5.13 5.64 4.81
C ARG A 187 -4.22 6.86 4.76
N PHE A 188 -4.22 7.55 3.63
CA PHE A 188 -3.36 8.71 3.41
C PHE A 188 -3.90 9.91 4.19
N ARG A 189 -3.04 10.51 5.01
CA ARG A 189 -3.33 11.74 5.74
C ARG A 189 -2.77 12.94 4.97
N GLY A 190 -3.63 13.90 4.68
CA GLY A 190 -3.32 14.98 3.76
C GLY A 190 -4.51 15.88 3.52
N THR A 191 -4.42 16.65 2.44
CA THR A 191 -5.44 17.63 2.04
C THR A 191 -5.59 17.57 0.53
N PHE A 192 -6.83 17.72 0.04
CA PHE A 192 -7.05 17.91 -1.39
C PHE A 192 -6.36 19.20 -1.84
N GLU A 193 -5.58 19.13 -2.93
CA GLU A 193 -4.76 20.26 -3.41
C GLU A 193 -5.64 21.40 -3.89
N THR A 194 -6.73 21.06 -4.56
CA THR A 194 -7.71 22.02 -5.04
C THR A 194 -8.90 22.00 -4.10
N GLN A 195 -9.27 23.19 -3.59
CA GLN A 195 -10.55 23.42 -2.94
C GLN A 195 -11.74 23.28 -3.90
N SER A 196 -11.53 22.74 -5.09
CA SER A 196 -12.57 22.24 -5.98
C SER A 196 -12.07 20.95 -6.58
N ILE A 197 -12.80 19.85 -6.38
CA ILE A 197 -12.46 18.57 -7.01
C ILE A 197 -12.53 18.70 -8.55
N LEU A 198 -13.28 19.69 -9.05
CA LEU A 198 -13.49 19.94 -10.47
C LEU A 198 -12.60 21.04 -11.05
N ALA A 199 -11.57 21.52 -10.35
CA ALA A 199 -10.70 22.56 -10.90
C ALA A 199 -9.93 22.11 -12.17
N LYS A 200 -9.84 20.80 -12.41
CA LYS A 200 -9.33 20.19 -13.64
C LYS A 200 -10.22 19.02 -14.05
N GLU A 201 -10.61 19.02 -15.32
CA GLU A 201 -11.51 18.04 -15.90
C GLU A 201 -10.95 16.62 -15.72
N GLY A 202 -11.68 15.77 -15.00
CA GLY A 202 -11.38 14.34 -14.87
C GLY A 202 -10.24 13.97 -13.92
N GLU A 203 -9.82 14.81 -12.97
CA GLU A 203 -8.81 14.41 -11.97
C GLU A 203 -9.11 14.84 -10.53
N ILE A 204 -8.71 14.00 -9.57
CA ILE A 204 -8.61 14.34 -8.14
C ILE A 204 -7.13 14.54 -7.80
N ARG A 205 -6.80 15.64 -7.12
CA ARG A 205 -5.46 15.89 -6.57
C ARG A 205 -5.47 15.90 -5.05
N TYR A 206 -4.63 15.06 -4.45
CA TYR A 206 -4.51 14.93 -3.01
C TYR A 206 -3.05 15.06 -2.58
N GLN A 207 -2.74 16.03 -1.72
CA GLN A 207 -1.40 16.24 -1.19
C GLN A 207 -1.23 15.52 0.15
N ALA A 208 -0.27 14.60 0.20
CA ALA A 208 0.14 13.90 1.41
C ALA A 208 1.60 14.24 1.77
N GLY A 209 1.86 14.48 3.05
CA GLY A 209 3.23 14.63 3.56
C GLY A 209 3.80 13.28 3.94
N ILE A 210 4.92 12.88 3.34
CA ILE A 210 5.63 11.63 3.66
C ILE A 210 6.91 11.99 4.42
N GLU A 211 7.10 11.45 5.63
CA GLU A 211 8.42 11.49 6.27
C GLU A 211 9.19 10.21 5.95
N TYR A 212 10.41 10.32 5.42
CA TYR A 212 11.24 9.16 5.11
C TYR A 212 12.67 9.35 5.63
N LYS A 213 13.41 8.24 5.75
CA LYS A 213 14.83 8.29 6.16
C LYS A 213 15.71 8.01 4.97
N THR A 214 16.68 8.87 4.74
CA THR A 214 17.73 8.62 3.75
C THR A 214 18.66 7.50 4.22
N SER A 215 19.44 6.93 3.30
CA SER A 215 20.49 5.93 3.62
C SER A 215 21.53 6.42 4.63
N ARG A 216 21.70 7.74 4.78
CA ARG A 216 22.55 8.38 5.80
C ARG A 216 21.86 8.57 7.16
N GLY A 217 20.63 8.08 7.32
CA GLY A 217 19.83 8.23 8.54
C GLY A 217 19.17 9.60 8.72
N ALA A 218 19.42 10.57 7.84
CA ALA A 218 18.78 11.88 7.91
C ALA A 218 17.29 11.76 7.56
N LYS A 219 16.42 12.32 8.42
CA LYS A 219 14.98 12.44 8.19
C LYS A 219 14.71 13.51 7.13
N ARG A 220 13.84 13.22 6.18
CA ARG A 220 13.37 14.16 5.17
C ARG A 220 11.85 14.12 5.10
N ARG A 221 11.26 15.24 4.67
CA ARG A 221 9.85 15.36 4.36
C ARG A 221 9.70 15.55 2.85
N LEU A 222 8.87 14.74 2.23
CA LEU A 222 8.47 14.87 0.84
C LEU A 222 6.99 15.22 0.81
N LYS A 223 6.61 16.24 0.06
CA LYS A 223 5.21 16.45 -0.31
C LYS A 223 4.94 15.61 -1.55
N GLN A 224 4.05 14.65 -1.43
CA GLN A 224 3.60 13.80 -2.53
C GLN A 224 2.22 14.26 -2.96
N THR A 225 2.04 14.53 -4.25
CA THR A 225 0.71 14.74 -4.83
C THR A 225 0.26 13.43 -5.46
N ILE A 226 -0.84 12.88 -4.95
CA ILE A 226 -1.57 11.77 -5.56
C ILE A 226 -2.53 12.39 -6.57
N VAL A 227 -2.43 11.96 -7.83
CA VAL A 227 -3.34 12.38 -8.90
C VAL A 227 -4.10 11.15 -9.39
N LEU A 228 -5.42 11.18 -9.26
CA LEU A 228 -6.30 10.12 -9.73
C LEU A 228 -7.06 10.65 -10.95
N PHE A 229 -6.92 9.97 -12.09
CA PHE A 229 -7.55 10.36 -13.35
C PHE A 229 -8.78 9.47 -13.59
N GLY A 230 -9.89 10.08 -13.97
CA GLY A 230 -11.13 9.34 -14.17
C GLY A 230 -12.21 10.16 -14.86
N LYS A 231 -13.38 9.54 -14.98
CA LYS A 231 -14.57 10.15 -15.55
C LYS A 231 -15.58 10.43 -14.45
N TRP A 232 -15.94 11.70 -14.31
CA TRP A 232 -17.02 12.10 -13.44
C TRP A 232 -18.35 11.62 -14.01
N LYS A 233 -19.18 11.04 -13.16
CA LYS A 233 -20.54 10.61 -13.47
C LYS A 233 -21.48 11.14 -12.40
N LEU A 234 -22.60 11.69 -12.84
CA LEU A 234 -23.73 12.03 -12.00
C LEU A 234 -24.80 10.98 -12.24
N SER A 235 -25.27 10.35 -11.17
CA SER A 235 -26.34 9.34 -11.24
C SER A 235 -27.73 9.97 -11.03
N ASP A 236 -28.78 9.19 -11.26
CA ASP A 236 -30.18 9.67 -11.23
C ASP A 236 -30.63 10.13 -9.83
N ASP A 237 -30.00 9.62 -8.77
CA ASP A 237 -30.18 10.07 -7.38
C ASP A 237 -29.27 11.27 -7.02
N LEU A 238 -28.59 11.82 -8.02
CA LEU A 238 -27.62 12.90 -7.93
C LEU A 238 -26.37 12.54 -7.11
N ALA A 239 -26.05 11.25 -6.91
CA ALA A 239 -24.76 10.86 -6.37
C ALA A 239 -23.66 11.08 -7.42
N LEU A 240 -22.54 11.65 -6.97
CA LEU A 240 -21.37 11.92 -7.80
C LEU A 240 -20.39 10.76 -7.66
N SER A 241 -19.95 10.20 -8.78
CA SER A 241 -18.94 9.16 -8.81
C SER A 241 -17.79 9.54 -9.71
N LEU A 242 -16.57 9.15 -9.32
CA LEU A 242 -15.41 9.16 -10.19
C LEU A 242 -15.09 7.72 -10.60
N GLU A 243 -15.30 7.42 -11.87
CA GLU A 243 -14.89 6.14 -12.45
C GLU A 243 -13.41 6.22 -12.84
N LEU A 244 -12.59 5.42 -12.16
CA LEU A 244 -11.16 5.25 -12.39
C LEU A 244 -10.93 3.98 -13.22
N GLU A 245 -10.06 4.06 -14.21
CA GLU A 245 -9.56 2.87 -14.90
C GLU A 245 -8.31 2.37 -14.17
N CYS A 246 -8.42 1.24 -13.49
CA CYS A 246 -7.31 0.62 -12.77
C CYS A 246 -6.56 -0.38 -13.66
N ALA A 247 -5.42 -0.85 -13.15
CA ALA A 247 -4.65 -1.91 -13.78
C ALA A 247 -5.55 -3.11 -14.18
N ASN A 248 -5.25 -3.69 -15.35
CA ASN A 248 -5.98 -4.81 -15.96
C ASN A 248 -7.38 -4.46 -16.53
N GLY A 249 -7.69 -3.18 -16.70
CA GLY A 249 -8.98 -2.72 -17.26
C GLY A 249 -10.14 -2.88 -16.27
N LYS A 250 -9.85 -3.19 -14.99
CA LYS A 250 -10.86 -3.16 -13.94
C LYS A 250 -11.23 -1.70 -13.68
N ARG A 251 -12.52 -1.41 -13.62
CA ARG A 251 -13.02 -0.10 -13.23
C ARG A 251 -13.21 -0.06 -11.72
N SER A 252 -12.61 0.92 -11.08
CA SER A 252 -12.88 1.28 -9.69
C SER A 252 -13.76 2.52 -9.69
N GLU A 253 -14.71 2.59 -8.77
CA GLU A 253 -15.62 3.72 -8.66
C GLU A 253 -15.47 4.32 -7.27
N ILE A 254 -14.99 5.57 -7.21
CA ILE A 254 -15.07 6.35 -5.96
C ILE A 254 -16.46 6.96 -5.94
N ARG A 255 -17.34 6.42 -5.09
CA ARG A 255 -18.67 6.98 -4.89
C ARG A 255 -18.63 8.03 -3.80
N VAL A 256 -19.18 9.18 -4.12
CA VAL A 256 -19.38 10.26 -3.19
C VAL A 256 -20.88 10.46 -3.04
N GLY A 257 -21.40 10.10 -1.87
CA GLY A 257 -22.79 10.27 -1.53
C GLY A 257 -23.19 11.73 -1.53
N THR A 258 -24.46 12.00 -1.80
CA THR A 258 -25.05 13.32 -1.70
C THR A 258 -26.31 13.24 -0.88
N GLU A 259 -26.43 14.08 0.15
CA GLU A 259 -27.68 14.21 0.89
C GLU A 259 -28.54 15.32 0.28
N PHE A 260 -29.41 14.95 -0.66
CA PHE A 260 -30.44 15.86 -1.16
C PHE A 260 -31.73 15.72 -0.37
N ASN A 261 -32.17 16.79 0.29
CA ASN A 261 -33.55 16.90 0.74
C ASN A 261 -34.41 17.57 -0.33
N LEU A 262 -34.73 16.83 -1.39
CA LEU A 262 -35.55 17.32 -2.52
C LEU A 262 -36.93 17.82 -2.07
N LYS A 263 -37.53 17.20 -1.04
CA LYS A 263 -38.84 17.60 -0.50
C LYS A 263 -38.83 19.03 0.05
N LYS A 264 -37.80 19.39 0.82
CA LYS A 264 -37.64 20.77 1.32
C LYS A 264 -37.44 21.79 0.20
N LEU A 265 -36.84 21.37 -0.91
CA LEU A 265 -36.59 22.22 -2.08
C LEU A 265 -37.86 22.46 -2.89
N GLN A 266 -38.62 21.40 -3.18
CA GLN A 266 -39.91 21.50 -3.89
C GLN A 266 -40.99 22.24 -3.09
N GLU A 267 -41.05 22.07 -1.77
CA GLU A 267 -42.03 22.76 -0.92
C GLU A 267 -41.76 24.26 -0.76
N ARG A 268 -40.50 24.70 -0.93
CA ARG A 268 -40.10 26.10 -0.74
C ARG A 268 -40.03 26.93 -2.01
N LEU A 269 -39.89 26.30 -3.18
CA LEU A 269 -39.57 27.02 -4.41
C LEU A 269 -40.31 26.43 -5.62
N PRO A 270 -41.34 27.13 -6.17
CA PRO A 270 -41.93 26.77 -7.47
C PRO A 270 -40.97 27.02 -8.65
N LEU A 271 -39.83 27.68 -8.41
CA LEU A 271 -38.74 27.93 -9.36
C LEU A 271 -37.43 27.43 -8.72
N LEU A 272 -36.77 26.44 -9.34
CA LEU A 272 -35.46 25.97 -8.89
C LEU A 272 -34.48 27.17 -8.77
N PRO A 273 -33.69 27.23 -7.67
CA PRO A 273 -32.69 28.28 -7.51
C PRO A 273 -31.63 28.17 -8.60
N ASP A 274 -30.99 29.29 -8.92
CA ASP A 274 -29.94 29.34 -9.94
C ASP A 274 -28.69 28.52 -9.55
N GLU A 275 -28.59 28.18 -8.26
CA GLU A 275 -27.52 27.39 -7.66
C GLU A 275 -28.09 26.43 -6.60
N VAL A 276 -27.63 25.16 -6.64
CA VAL A 276 -27.91 24.13 -5.64
C VAL A 276 -26.59 23.63 -5.08
N THR A 277 -26.34 23.92 -3.80
CA THR A 277 -25.17 23.44 -3.06
C THR A 277 -25.51 22.20 -2.24
N VAL A 278 -24.64 21.20 -2.27
CA VAL A 278 -24.88 19.86 -1.73
C VAL A 278 -23.65 19.42 -0.97
N ASN A 279 -23.79 19.00 0.28
CA ASN A 279 -22.65 18.42 0.98
C ASN A 279 -22.42 16.99 0.49
N LEU A 280 -21.16 16.70 0.17
CA LEU A 280 -20.70 15.37 -0.18
C LEU A 280 -20.48 14.55 1.09
N THR A 281 -20.97 13.33 1.08
CA THR A 281 -20.87 12.38 2.19
C THR A 281 -20.14 11.10 1.76
N SER A 282 -19.54 10.40 2.71
CA SER A 282 -19.01 9.06 2.51
C SER A 282 -20.16 8.07 2.25
N THR A 283 -19.82 6.84 1.89
CA THR A 283 -20.78 5.74 1.77
C THR A 283 -21.50 5.42 3.09
N GLU A 284 -20.90 5.77 4.23
CA GLU A 284 -21.48 5.64 5.57
C GLU A 284 -22.35 6.86 5.96
N GLY A 285 -22.39 7.90 5.12
CA GLY A 285 -23.15 9.14 5.36
C GLY A 285 -22.36 10.24 6.06
N ASP A 286 -21.09 10.03 6.37
CA ASP A 286 -20.27 11.02 7.06
C ASP A 286 -19.88 12.18 6.13
N PRO A 287 -19.94 13.45 6.58
CA PRO A 287 -19.60 14.59 5.73
C PRO A 287 -18.10 14.61 5.38
N LEU A 288 -17.79 14.63 4.08
CA LEU A 288 -16.42 14.65 3.57
C LEU A 288 -15.76 16.03 3.67
N GLY A 289 -16.54 17.07 4.00
CA GLY A 289 -16.06 18.46 4.01
C GLY A 289 -15.94 19.08 2.61
N VAL A 290 -16.61 18.47 1.64
CA VAL A 290 -16.68 18.89 0.25
C VAL A 290 -18.14 19.19 -0.08
N GLU A 291 -18.38 20.23 -0.87
CA GLU A 291 -19.69 20.62 -1.37
C GLU A 291 -19.71 20.48 -2.89
N LEU A 292 -20.80 20.02 -3.49
CA LEU A 292 -21.09 20.05 -4.91
C LEU A 292 -22.04 21.22 -5.16
N VAL A 293 -21.69 22.10 -6.09
CA VAL A 293 -22.46 23.27 -6.52
C VAL A 293 -22.93 23.03 -7.95
N LEU A 294 -24.24 22.87 -8.10
CA LEU A 294 -24.94 22.66 -9.36
C LEU A 294 -25.61 23.97 -9.77
N THR A 295 -25.35 24.50 -10.96
CA THR A 295 -26.05 25.71 -11.45
C THR A 295 -27.18 25.35 -12.41
N LYS A 296 -28.23 26.18 -12.44
CA LYS A 296 -29.51 25.92 -13.13
C LYS A 296 -29.44 25.73 -14.65
N ASP A 297 -28.33 26.11 -15.27
CA ASP A 297 -27.99 25.71 -16.64
C ASP A 297 -27.94 24.16 -16.80
N LEU A 298 -28.06 23.40 -15.70
CA LEU A 298 -28.18 21.93 -15.64
C LEU A 298 -29.38 21.36 -16.38
N PHE A 299 -30.45 22.12 -16.53
CA PHE A 299 -31.67 21.61 -17.15
C PHE A 299 -31.84 22.05 -18.61
N ASP A 300 -30.99 22.98 -19.08
CA ASP A 300 -31.04 23.57 -20.43
C ASP A 300 -29.95 23.03 -21.38
N GLY A 301 -29.30 21.91 -21.03
CA GLY A 301 -28.28 21.25 -21.86
C GLY A 301 -26.89 21.92 -21.87
N ASN A 302 -26.61 22.81 -20.91
CA ASN A 302 -25.40 23.64 -20.91
C ASN A 302 -24.72 23.79 -19.53
N ALA A 303 -24.94 22.89 -18.57
CA ALA A 303 -24.50 23.14 -17.20
C ALA A 303 -23.00 23.19 -17.06
N GLN A 304 -22.69 23.96 -16.05
CA GLN A 304 -21.44 23.93 -15.36
C GLN A 304 -21.73 23.28 -14.00
N THR A 305 -20.98 22.23 -13.69
CA THR A 305 -21.01 21.60 -12.38
C THR A 305 -19.71 21.97 -11.69
N PHE A 306 -19.80 22.41 -10.44
CA PHE A 306 -18.65 22.84 -9.65
C PHE A 306 -18.63 22.04 -8.35
N VAL A 307 -17.45 21.75 -7.82
CA VAL A 307 -17.31 21.20 -6.46
C VAL A 307 -16.53 22.24 -5.67
N ARG A 308 -16.93 22.55 -4.44
CA ARG A 308 -16.32 23.54 -3.54
C ARG A 308 -15.99 22.86 -2.21
N PHE A 309 -14.74 22.87 -1.78
CA PHE A 309 -14.37 22.47 -0.43
C PHE A 309 -14.58 23.65 0.51
N ARG A 310 -15.15 23.38 1.68
CA ARG A 310 -15.45 24.41 2.66
C ARG A 310 -14.61 24.21 3.91
N GLU A 311 -13.56 25.01 4.04
CA GLU A 311 -12.68 24.98 5.20
C GLU A 311 -13.27 25.83 6.34
N SER A 312 -14.36 25.34 6.95
CA SER A 312 -15.06 26.00 8.07
C SER A 312 -15.66 27.38 7.77
N LEU A 313 -16.65 27.80 8.58
CA LEU A 313 -17.51 28.98 8.35
C LEU A 313 -16.80 30.36 8.41
N LYS A 314 -15.46 30.44 8.48
CA LYS A 314 -14.75 31.69 8.80
C LYS A 314 -13.80 32.26 7.76
N GLU A 315 -13.44 31.56 6.67
CA GLU A 315 -12.47 32.12 5.72
C GLU A 315 -12.81 31.89 4.24
N THR A 316 -12.25 32.79 3.43
CA THR A 316 -12.31 32.92 1.98
C THR A 316 -12.27 31.59 1.23
N ALA A 317 -13.26 31.36 0.38
CA ALA A 317 -13.31 30.16 -0.46
C ALA A 317 -12.94 30.52 -1.91
N VAL A 318 -12.05 29.71 -2.50
CA VAL A 318 -11.60 29.84 -3.88
C VAL A 318 -12.48 28.95 -4.76
N GLU A 319 -13.02 29.52 -5.84
CA GLU A 319 -13.94 28.83 -6.76
C GLU A 319 -13.21 28.41 -8.05
N ALA A 320 -13.43 27.17 -8.49
CA ALA A 320 -12.95 26.66 -9.78
C ALA A 320 -13.93 25.62 -10.33
N GLY A 321 -14.07 25.56 -11.65
CA GLY A 321 -15.16 24.83 -12.31
C GLY A 321 -14.86 24.26 -13.67
N VAL A 322 -15.68 23.27 -14.05
CA VAL A 322 -15.66 22.62 -15.36
C VAL A 322 -17.07 22.62 -15.95
N LYS A 323 -17.16 22.91 -17.25
CA LYS A 323 -18.38 22.74 -18.04
C LYS A 323 -18.43 21.30 -18.53
N ILE A 324 -19.44 20.54 -18.10
CA ILE A 324 -19.65 19.17 -18.59
C ILE A 324 -20.73 19.23 -19.67
N PRO A 325 -20.40 19.03 -20.95
CA PRO A 325 -21.42 18.82 -21.97
C PRO A 325 -22.01 17.41 -21.79
N TRP A 326 -23.34 17.29 -21.73
CA TRP A 326 -24.06 16.01 -21.78
C TRP A 326 -24.97 15.91 -23.00
#